data_AF-A0A511QM86-F1
#
_entry.id   AF-A0A511QM86-F1
#
_cell.length_a   1.000
_cell.length_b   1.000
_cell.length_c   1.000
_cell.angle_alpha   90.00
_cell.angle_beta   90.00
_cell.angle_gamma   90.00
#
_symmetry.space_group_name_H-M   'P 1'
#
loop_
_entity.id
_entity.type
_entity.pdbx_description
1 polymer ?
#
loop_
_entity_poly.entity_id
_entity_poly.type
_entity_poly.pdbx_seq_one_letter_code
_entity_poly.pdbx_strand_id
1 'polypeptide(L)'
;MNNHSRISHCSIRSNHLDPYEIIKNKSERLSWNRLSDADTYLDKKAVIEWFEHLRHYSEETVKAIVVDGLLENQFHNITFILQLVNENDFDTMSSKDTYQLLYDFVCQIPQGIRDWIDEKDYAMSRDVLALLSRNR
;
A
#
# COMPACT_ATOMS: atom_id res chain seq x y z
N MET A 1 -19.88 -29.38 -35.52
CA MET A 1 -19.20 -28.08 -35.76
C MET A 1 -19.56 -27.18 -34.59
N ASN A 2 -18.70 -27.11 -33.55
CA ASN A 2 -18.96 -26.33 -32.34
C ASN A 2 -18.05 -25.08 -32.35
N ASN A 3 -18.66 -23.91 -32.45
CA ASN A 3 -17.98 -22.62 -32.37
C ASN A 3 -17.65 -22.30 -30.90
N HIS A 4 -16.39 -22.45 -30.51
CA HIS A 4 -15.88 -21.89 -29.26
C HIS A 4 -15.67 -20.38 -29.44
N SER A 5 -16.53 -19.58 -28.82
CA SER A 5 -16.32 -18.14 -28.64
C SER A 5 -15.07 -17.90 -27.78
N ARG A 6 -14.00 -17.39 -28.40
CA ARG A 6 -12.79 -16.94 -27.73
C ARG A 6 -13.15 -15.85 -26.71
N ILE A 7 -12.80 -16.08 -25.45
CA ILE A 7 -12.85 -15.05 -24.41
C ILE A 7 -11.81 -13.99 -24.77
N SER A 8 -12.28 -12.84 -25.22
CA SER A 8 -11.44 -11.67 -25.45
C SER A 8 -11.03 -11.08 -24.10
N HIS A 9 -9.78 -11.32 -23.69
CA HIS A 9 -9.16 -10.61 -22.58
C HIS A 9 -9.10 -9.12 -22.93
N CYS A 10 -9.74 -8.28 -22.11
CA CYS A 10 -9.67 -6.83 -22.23
C CYS A 10 -8.21 -6.38 -22.32
N SER A 11 -7.90 -5.70 -23.42
CA SER A 11 -6.65 -4.98 -23.63
C SER A 11 -6.56 -3.85 -22.59
N ILE A 12 -5.73 -4.03 -21.57
CA ILE A 12 -5.32 -2.97 -20.64
C ILE A 12 -4.43 -2.02 -21.44
N ARG A 13 -5.05 -1.06 -22.14
CA ARG A 13 -4.37 0.09 -22.72
C ARG A 13 -4.39 1.21 -21.68
N SER A 14 -3.20 1.52 -21.16
CA SER A 14 -2.71 2.86 -20.78
C SER A 14 -3.75 3.89 -20.30
N ASN A 15 -4.60 3.53 -19.34
CA ASN A 15 -5.41 4.50 -18.63
C ASN A 15 -4.76 4.77 -17.27
N HIS A 16 -4.69 6.06 -16.93
CA HIS A 16 -4.25 6.57 -15.63
C HIS A 16 -4.82 5.69 -14.52
N LEU A 17 -3.94 4.98 -13.80
CA LEU A 17 -4.33 4.10 -12.71
C LEU A 17 -4.79 4.98 -11.56
N ASP A 18 -6.10 5.18 -11.44
CA ASP A 18 -6.72 5.82 -10.28
C ASP A 18 -6.75 4.82 -9.12
N PRO A 19 -5.99 5.06 -8.03
CA PRO A 19 -5.97 4.16 -6.87
C PRO A 19 -7.36 3.96 -6.26
N TYR A 20 -8.23 4.98 -6.31
CA TYR A 20 -9.60 4.87 -5.81
C TYR A 20 -10.44 3.93 -6.67
N GLU A 21 -10.26 3.97 -7.99
CA GLU A 21 -10.95 3.07 -8.91
C GLU A 21 -10.49 1.62 -8.74
N ILE A 22 -9.21 1.40 -8.42
CA ILE A 22 -8.67 0.07 -8.11
C ILE A 22 -9.27 -0.47 -6.80
N ILE A 23 -9.31 0.35 -5.74
CA ILE A 23 -9.92 -0.01 -4.45
C ILE A 23 -11.41 -0.33 -4.64
N LYS A 24 -12.11 0.49 -5.42
CA LYS A 24 -13.52 0.28 -5.76
C LYS A 24 -13.73 -1.01 -6.55
N ASN A 25 -12.97 -1.23 -7.61
CA ASN A 25 -13.08 -2.43 -8.42
C ASN A 25 -12.70 -3.71 -7.65
N LYS A 26 -11.72 -3.65 -6.75
CA LYS A 26 -11.39 -4.78 -5.87
C LYS A 26 -12.52 -5.07 -4.87
N SER A 27 -13.11 -4.04 -4.25
CA SER A 27 -14.23 -4.21 -3.32
C SER A 27 -15.49 -4.74 -4.02
N GLU A 28 -15.80 -4.29 -5.23
CA GLU A 28 -16.92 -4.79 -6.02
C GLU A 28 -16.72 -6.24 -6.48
N ARG A 29 -15.51 -6.64 -6.89
CA ARG A 29 -15.20 -8.04 -7.27
C ARG A 29 -15.28 -9.00 -6.09
N LEU A 30 -14.96 -8.55 -4.88
CA LEU A 30 -15.13 -9.33 -3.64
C LEU A 30 -16.62 -9.58 -3.34
N SER A 31 -17.50 -8.62 -3.67
CA SER A 31 -18.95 -8.73 -3.39
C SER A 31 -19.69 -9.81 -4.21
N TRP A 32 -19.10 -10.28 -5.32
CA TRP A 32 -19.71 -11.31 -6.18
C TRP A 32 -19.41 -12.74 -5.73
N ASN A 33 -18.41 -12.94 -4.87
CA ASN A 33 -18.12 -14.23 -4.25
C ASN A 33 -18.93 -14.35 -2.95
N ARG A 34 -20.23 -14.65 -3.07
CA ARG A 34 -21.20 -14.90 -1.97
C ARG A 34 -20.87 -16.15 -1.12
N LEU A 35 -19.61 -16.36 -0.74
CA LEU A 35 -19.15 -17.50 0.06
C LEU A 35 -18.17 -17.12 1.19
N SER A 36 -18.05 -15.84 1.54
CA SER A 36 -17.32 -15.47 2.75
C SER A 36 -17.96 -14.24 3.40
N ASP A 37 -19.11 -14.45 4.05
CA ASP A 37 -19.58 -13.62 5.17
C ASP A 37 -18.62 -13.78 6.35
N ALA A 38 -17.37 -13.38 6.15
CA ALA A 38 -16.54 -12.86 7.22
C ALA A 38 -16.48 -11.37 6.92
N ASP A 39 -17.45 -10.63 7.47
CA ASP A 39 -17.45 -9.18 7.56
C ASP A 39 -16.06 -8.72 8.00
N THR A 40 -15.19 -8.37 7.05
CA THR A 40 -13.98 -7.63 7.37
C THR A 40 -14.45 -6.22 7.65
N TYR A 41 -14.86 -5.98 8.90
CA TYR A 41 -15.29 -4.67 9.37
C TYR A 41 -14.10 -3.73 9.28
N LEU A 42 -13.94 -3.08 8.13
CA LEU A 42 -13.01 -1.99 7.95
C LEU A 42 -13.53 -0.81 8.76
N ASP A 43 -12.85 -0.50 9.86
CA ASP A 43 -13.06 0.74 10.58
C ASP A 43 -12.65 1.91 9.69
N LYS A 44 -13.63 2.45 8.96
CA LYS A 44 -13.44 3.56 8.02
C LYS A 44 -12.79 4.77 8.68
N LYS A 45 -13.08 5.01 9.96
CA LYS A 45 -12.51 6.14 10.68
C LYS A 45 -11.01 5.91 10.91
N ALA A 46 -10.64 4.73 11.39
CA ALA A 46 -9.23 4.38 11.59
C ALA A 46 -8.44 4.42 10.29
N VAL A 47 -9.03 3.97 9.18
CA VAL A 47 -8.40 4.04 7.85
C VAL A 47 -8.20 5.50 7.41
N ILE A 48 -9.20 6.36 7.57
CA ILE A 48 -9.09 7.78 7.21
C ILE A 48 -8.02 8.48 8.05
N GLU A 49 -8.03 8.29 9.38
CA GLU A 49 -7.04 8.88 10.29
C GLU A 49 -5.62 8.40 9.98
N TRP A 50 -5.47 7.11 9.62
CA TRP A 50 -4.18 6.57 9.20
C TRP A 50 -3.68 7.21 7.89
N PHE A 51 -4.53 7.28 6.85
CA PHE A 51 -4.18 7.93 5.59
C PHE A 51 -3.92 9.44 5.72
N GLU A 52 -4.53 10.11 6.69
CA GLU A 52 -4.33 11.55 6.92
C GLU A 52 -2.86 11.90 7.22
N HIS A 53 -2.07 10.96 7.75
CA HIS A 53 -0.63 11.15 7.95
C HIS A 53 0.12 11.47 6.65
N LEU A 54 -0.41 11.04 5.51
CA LEU A 54 0.19 11.26 4.20
C LEU A 54 -0.46 12.40 3.40
N ARG A 55 -1.38 13.17 4.01
CA ARG A 55 -2.21 14.17 3.32
C ARG A 55 -1.41 15.29 2.62
N HIS A 56 -0.22 15.59 3.12
CA HIS A 56 0.62 16.68 2.63
C HIS A 56 1.66 16.25 1.60
N TYR A 57 1.72 14.95 1.28
CA TYR A 57 2.63 14.38 0.30
C TYR A 57 1.98 14.36 -1.09
N SER A 58 2.81 14.34 -2.12
CA SER A 58 2.38 14.16 -3.51
C SER A 58 1.72 12.80 -3.70
N GLU A 59 0.85 12.71 -4.70
CA GLU A 59 0.20 11.44 -5.05
C GLU A 59 1.23 10.35 -5.40
N GLU A 60 2.36 10.73 -6.00
CA GLU A 60 3.45 9.82 -6.35
C GLU A 60 4.08 9.21 -5.09
N THR A 61 4.42 10.04 -4.10
CA THR A 61 4.98 9.59 -2.83
C THR A 61 3.97 8.76 -2.03
N VAL A 62 2.68 9.16 -1.99
CA VAL A 62 1.62 8.38 -1.34
C VAL A 62 1.50 7.00 -1.97
N LYS A 63 1.51 6.93 -3.30
CA LYS A 63 1.47 5.66 -4.04
C LYS A 63 2.70 4.81 -3.73
N ALA A 64 3.89 5.40 -3.74
CA ALA A 64 5.12 4.70 -3.41
C ALA A 64 5.08 4.14 -1.99
N ILE A 65 4.57 4.88 -1.01
CA ILE A 65 4.48 4.41 0.39
C ILE A 65 3.43 3.30 0.54
N VAL A 66 2.21 3.54 0.06
CA VAL A 66 1.05 2.70 0.39
C VAL A 66 0.96 1.51 -0.56
N VAL A 67 1.10 1.73 -1.85
CA VAL A 67 0.95 0.67 -2.84
C VAL A 67 2.25 -0.09 -2.95
N ASP A 68 3.32 0.57 -3.37
CA ASP A 68 4.58 -0.11 -3.68
C ASP A 68 5.27 -0.60 -2.39
N GLY A 69 5.40 0.27 -1.38
CA GLY A 69 6.07 -0.01 -0.13
C GLY A 69 5.34 -1.04 0.73
N LEU A 70 4.06 -0.80 1.00
CA LEU A 70 3.29 -1.59 1.95
C LEU A 70 2.55 -2.77 1.31
N LEU A 71 1.70 -2.54 0.31
CA LEU A 71 0.87 -3.60 -0.28
C LEU A 71 1.66 -4.55 -1.20
N GLU A 72 2.64 -4.03 -1.94
CA GLU A 72 3.55 -4.82 -2.78
C GLU A 72 4.88 -5.13 -2.04
N ASN A 73 4.91 -4.88 -0.73
CA ASN A 73 5.99 -5.23 0.19
C ASN A 73 7.38 -4.66 -0.21
N GLN A 74 7.51 -3.53 -0.90
CA GLN A 74 8.85 -2.99 -1.25
C GLN A 74 9.65 -2.45 -0.05
N PHE A 75 9.06 -2.29 1.13
CA PHE A 75 9.79 -1.83 2.33
C PHE A 75 10.83 -2.83 2.87
N HIS A 76 10.87 -4.08 2.42
CA HIS A 76 12.02 -4.95 2.72
C HIS A 76 13.27 -4.60 1.88
N ASN A 77 13.12 -3.84 0.79
CA ASN A 77 14.18 -3.48 -0.13
C ASN A 77 14.80 -2.12 0.24
N ILE A 78 16.02 -2.14 0.77
CA ILE A 78 16.72 -0.92 1.19
C ILE A 78 16.92 0.06 0.02
N THR A 79 17.15 -0.42 -1.21
CA THR A 79 17.33 0.46 -2.37
C THR A 79 16.05 1.24 -2.67
N PHE A 80 14.89 0.60 -2.55
CA PHE A 80 13.60 1.25 -2.69
C PHE A 80 13.43 2.36 -1.64
N ILE A 81 13.73 2.06 -0.38
CA ILE A 81 13.62 3.05 0.70
C ILE A 81 14.55 4.24 0.44
N LEU A 82 15.80 3.99 0.05
CA LEU A 82 16.75 5.07 -0.24
C LEU A 82 16.30 5.94 -1.42
N GLN A 83 15.65 5.37 -2.43
CA GLN A 83 15.08 6.15 -3.53
C GLN A 83 13.91 7.00 -3.05
N LEU A 84 13.00 6.41 -2.27
CA LEU A 84 11.84 7.11 -1.70
C LEU A 84 12.27 8.30 -0.82
N VAL A 85 13.27 8.13 0.03
CA VAL A 85 13.76 9.21 0.94
C VAL A 85 14.45 10.35 0.18
N ASN A 86 14.87 10.14 -1.07
CA ASN A 86 15.45 11.19 -1.91
C ASN A 86 14.40 11.93 -2.76
N GLU A 87 13.11 11.62 -2.61
CA GLU A 87 12.04 12.37 -3.28
C GLU A 87 11.86 13.77 -2.65
N ASN A 88 11.45 14.74 -3.47
CA ASN A 88 11.33 16.15 -3.08
C ASN A 88 10.43 16.37 -1.84
N ASP A 89 9.45 15.49 -1.63
CA ASP A 89 8.53 15.59 -0.50
C ASP A 89 9.20 15.36 0.87
N PHE A 90 10.42 14.79 0.87
CA PHE A 90 11.22 14.57 2.08
C PHE A 90 12.40 15.52 2.22
N ASP A 91 12.61 16.47 1.30
CA ASP A 91 13.77 17.38 1.30
C ASP A 91 13.92 18.20 2.58
N THR A 92 12.82 18.45 3.28
CA THR A 92 12.81 19.22 4.53
C THR A 92 13.04 18.37 5.78
N MET A 93 13.03 17.04 5.64
CA MET A 93 13.20 16.08 6.71
C MET A 93 14.61 15.47 6.68
N SER A 94 15.15 15.12 7.85
CA SER A 94 16.33 14.28 7.85
C SER A 94 15.96 12.87 7.38
N SER A 95 16.90 12.13 6.79
CA SER A 95 16.65 10.73 6.39
C SER A 95 16.19 9.89 7.57
N LYS A 96 16.71 10.16 8.77
CA LYS A 96 16.30 9.49 10.00
C LYS A 96 14.83 9.75 10.34
N ASP A 97 14.41 11.01 10.29
CA ASP A 97 13.01 11.38 10.57
C ASP A 97 12.07 10.76 9.54
N THR A 98 12.54 10.63 8.29
CA THR A 98 11.80 9.96 7.23
C THR A 98 11.66 8.46 7.49
N TYR A 99 12.74 7.76 7.86
CA TYR A 99 12.67 6.35 8.24
C TYR A 99 11.75 6.13 9.45
N GLN A 100 11.79 7.03 10.42
CA GLN A 100 10.91 6.99 11.59
C GLN A 100 9.44 7.18 11.19
N LEU A 101 9.14 8.14 10.31
CA LEU A 101 7.80 8.36 9.78
C LEU A 101 7.26 7.12 9.06
N LEU A 102 8.06 6.53 8.17
CA LEU A 102 7.69 5.31 7.45
C LEU A 102 7.46 4.14 8.41
N TYR A 103 8.34 3.98 9.42
CA TYR A 103 8.19 2.96 10.45
C TYR A 103 6.89 3.13 11.25
N ASP A 104 6.62 4.35 11.71
CA ASP A 104 5.43 4.65 12.50
C ASP A 104 4.16 4.45 11.68
N PHE A 105 4.18 4.88 10.41
CA PHE A 105 3.08 4.67 9.47
C PHE A 105 2.77 3.18 9.28
N VAL A 106 3.79 2.33 9.06
CA VAL A 106 3.62 0.88 8.93
C VAL A 106 3.10 0.27 10.25
N CYS A 107 3.60 0.71 11.40
CA CYS A 107 3.16 0.19 12.70
C CYS A 107 1.70 0.55 13.06
N GLN A 108 1.20 1.67 12.54
CA GLN A 108 -0.15 2.17 12.80
C GLN A 108 -1.18 1.64 11.79
N ILE A 109 -0.81 0.69 10.93
CA ILE A 109 -1.71 0.12 9.93
C ILE A 109 -3.00 -0.42 10.59
N PRO A 110 -4.18 0.01 10.13
CA PRO A 110 -5.45 -0.54 10.62
C PRO A 110 -5.56 -2.04 10.32
N GLN A 111 -6.16 -2.79 11.25
CA GLN A 111 -6.24 -4.26 11.15
C GLN A 111 -6.83 -4.73 9.80
N GLY A 112 -7.89 -4.09 9.31
CA GLY A 112 -8.51 -4.52 8.05
C GLY A 112 -7.66 -4.28 6.80
N ILE A 113 -6.63 -3.42 6.85
CA ILE A 113 -5.61 -3.31 5.79
C ILE A 113 -4.48 -4.31 6.04
N ARG A 114 -4.08 -4.49 7.31
CA ARG A 114 -3.08 -5.50 7.69
C ARG A 114 -3.47 -6.90 7.25
N ASP A 115 -4.76 -7.24 7.31
CA ASP A 115 -5.30 -8.52 6.87
C ASP A 115 -5.11 -8.79 5.36
N TRP A 116 -4.74 -7.77 4.57
CA TRP A 116 -4.41 -7.92 3.14
C TRP A 116 -2.94 -8.26 2.88
N ILE A 117 -2.10 -8.20 3.91
CA ILE A 117 -0.65 -8.36 3.81
C ILE A 117 -0.26 -9.64 4.55
N ASP A 118 0.62 -10.44 3.95
CA ASP A 118 1.17 -11.60 4.64
C ASP A 118 1.94 -11.18 5.91
N GLU A 119 1.68 -11.82 7.05
CA GLU A 119 2.30 -11.45 8.34
C GLU A 119 3.83 -11.48 8.29
N LYS A 120 4.42 -12.38 7.49
CA LYS A 120 5.87 -12.45 7.27
C LYS A 120 6.40 -11.21 6.55
N ASP A 121 5.66 -10.75 5.55
CA ASP A 121 6.01 -9.60 4.71
C ASP A 121 5.87 -8.30 5.52
N TYR A 122 4.79 -8.20 6.28
CA TYR A 122 4.60 -7.13 7.26
C TYR A 122 5.74 -7.07 8.29
N ALA A 123 6.10 -8.21 8.90
CA ALA A 123 7.19 -8.28 9.86
C ALA A 123 8.54 -7.87 9.24
N MET A 124 8.83 -8.32 8.02
CA MET A 124 10.06 -7.97 7.31
C MET A 124 10.15 -6.47 7.02
N SER A 125 9.10 -5.89 6.45
CA SER A 125 9.00 -4.46 6.18
C SER A 125 9.19 -3.62 7.45
N ARG A 126 8.50 -4.01 8.53
CA ARG A 126 8.61 -3.34 9.83
C ARG A 126 10.03 -3.43 10.41
N ASP A 127 10.64 -4.61 10.38
CA ASP A 127 11.94 -4.83 11.01
C ASP A 127 13.06 -4.10 10.26
N VAL A 128 13.01 -4.03 8.92
CA VAL A 128 13.95 -3.22 8.11
C VAL A 128 13.81 -1.74 8.43
N LEU A 129 12.58 -1.21 8.44
CA LEU A 129 12.33 0.20 8.80
C LEU A 129 12.75 0.52 10.24
N ALA A 130 12.54 -0.41 11.18
CA ALA A 130 13.01 -0.28 12.56
C ALA A 130 14.54 -0.21 12.67
N LEU A 131 15.24 -0.99 11.86
CA LEU A 131 16.71 -0.96 11.81
C LEU A 131 17.21 0.38 11.24
N LEU A 132 16.55 0.91 10.22
CA LEU A 132 16.93 2.18 9.60
C LEU A 132 16.60 3.39 10.50
N SER A 133 15.46 3.37 11.21
CA SER A 133 15.10 4.45 12.13
C SER A 133 16.00 4.52 13.38
N ARG A 134 16.55 3.37 13.79
CA ARG A 134 17.42 3.24 14.97
C ARG A 134 18.91 3.42 14.68
N ASN A 135 19.40 3.07 13.50
CA ASN A 135 20.83 3.13 13.19
C ASN A 135 21.30 4.55 12.84
N ARG A 136 22.52 4.87 13.32
CA ARG A 136 23.25 6.15 13.22
C ARG A 136 24.24 6.15 12.07
#